data_AF-A0AAE0PEC9-F1
#
_entry.id   AF-A0AAE0PEC9-F1
#
_cell.length_a   1.000
_cell.length_b   1.000
_cell.length_c   1.000
_cell.angle_alpha   90.00
_cell.angle_beta   90.00
_cell.angle_gamma   90.00
#
_symmetry.space_group_name_H-M   'P 1'
#
loop_
_entity.id
_entity.type
_entity.pdbx_description
1 polymer ?
#
loop_
_entity_poly.entity_id
_entity_poly.type
_entity_poly.pdbx_seq_one_letter_code
_entity_poly.pdbx_strand_id
1 'polypeptide(L)'
;MGPGPIRVWAGLNILIFYSSVFPPPTRRDPGIEDLCTVNWAITIDVSSLFKFMNPLGMIYHRLCYEAQMNFSGESLDFSVHYEGKKVGNKNVRIDFDSR
;
A
#
# COMPACT_ATOMS: atom_id res chain seq x y z
N MET A 1 6.90 -23.06 32.24
CA MET A 1 6.50 -22.59 30.90
C MET A 1 6.29 -21.10 30.98
N GLY A 2 7.22 -20.29 30.44
CA GLY A 2 7.00 -18.84 30.35
C GLY A 2 5.98 -18.52 29.26
N PRO A 3 5.31 -17.36 29.30
CA PRO A 3 4.42 -16.96 28.22
C PRO A 3 5.21 -16.88 26.91
N GLY A 4 4.64 -17.42 25.83
CA GLY A 4 5.23 -17.32 24.50
C GLY A 4 5.36 -15.85 24.04
N PRO A 5 6.13 -15.59 22.96
CA PRO A 5 6.32 -14.23 22.47
C PRO A 5 4.98 -13.58 22.11
N ILE A 6 4.79 -12.33 22.53
CA ILE A 6 3.61 -11.53 22.21
C ILE A 6 3.61 -11.28 20.70
N ARG A 7 2.58 -11.77 20.01
CA ARG A 7 2.35 -11.48 18.58
C ARG A 7 1.58 -10.18 18.44
N VAL A 8 2.03 -9.35 17.50
CA VAL A 8 1.39 -8.07 17.16
C VAL A 8 0.83 -8.19 15.75
N TRP A 9 -0.49 -8.06 15.64
CA TRP A 9 -1.22 -8.14 14.37
C TRP A 9 -1.61 -6.74 13.90
N ALA A 10 -1.41 -6.45 12.61
CA ALA A 10 -1.80 -5.18 12.01
C ALA A 10 -2.70 -5.41 10.79
N GLY A 11 -3.80 -4.65 10.71
CA GLY A 11 -4.53 -4.41 9.46
C GLY A 11 -3.82 -3.33 8.67
N LEU A 12 -3.75 -3.48 7.35
CA LEU A 12 -2.99 -2.58 6.48
C LEU A 12 -3.88 -2.01 5.38
N ASN A 13 -3.55 -0.78 4.95
CA ASN A 13 -4.14 -0.14 3.80
C ASN A 13 -3.07 0.63 3.03
N ILE A 14 -3.30 0.80 1.73
CA ILE A 14 -2.45 1.61 0.84
C ILE A 14 -3.30 2.76 0.32
N LEU A 15 -2.83 3.98 0.53
CA LEU A 15 -3.41 5.19 -0.02
C LEU A 15 -2.79 5.45 -1.39
N ILE A 16 -3.63 5.60 -2.41
CA ILE A 16 -3.22 5.89 -3.77
C ILE A 16 -3.67 7.31 -4.09
N PHE A 17 -2.74 8.11 -4.60
CA PHE A 17 -2.97 9.51 -4.96
C PHE A 17 -2.71 9.70 -6.45
N TYR A 18 -3.24 10.78 -7.01
CA TYR A 18 -2.97 11.18 -8.38
C TYR A 18 -2.65 12.68 -8.46
N SER A 19 -1.94 13.07 -9.52
CA SER A 19 -1.65 14.46 -9.85
C SER A 19 -1.75 14.63 -11.37
N SER A 20 -2.27 15.78 -11.80
CA SER A 20 -2.32 16.18 -13.20
C SER A 20 -1.06 16.93 -13.66
N VAL A 21 -0.11 17.19 -12.74
CA VAL A 21 1.14 17.90 -13.01
C VAL A 21 2.25 16.91 -13.39
N PHE A 22 3.05 17.29 -14.39
CA PHE A 22 4.23 16.52 -14.82
C PHE A 22 5.51 17.37 -14.67
N PRO A 23 6.60 16.85 -14.06
CA PRO A 23 6.69 15.53 -13.42
C PRO A 23 5.82 15.44 -12.15
N PRO A 24 5.43 14.23 -11.71
CA PRO A 24 4.71 14.07 -10.46
C PRO A 24 5.50 14.70 -9.30
N PRO A 25 4.86 15.49 -8.43
CA PRO A 25 5.54 16.11 -7.32
C PRO A 25 6.10 15.06 -6.36
N THR A 26 7.31 15.29 -5.84
CA THR A 26 7.99 14.36 -4.91
C THR A 26 7.43 14.43 -3.49
N ARG A 27 6.59 15.42 -3.20
CA ARG A 27 5.95 15.66 -1.90
C ARG A 27 4.50 16.01 -2.12
N ARG A 28 3.65 15.70 -1.13
CA ARG A 28 2.24 16.09 -1.18
C ARG A 28 2.11 17.61 -1.15
N ASP A 29 1.46 18.14 -2.18
CA ASP A 29 1.05 19.55 -2.29
C ASP A 29 -0.47 19.62 -2.54
N PRO A 30 -1.07 20.82 -2.57
CA PRO A 30 -2.51 20.97 -2.80
C PRO A 30 -3.02 20.46 -4.16
N GLY A 31 -2.13 20.18 -5.13
CA GLY A 31 -2.46 19.62 -6.44
C GLY A 31 -2.43 18.08 -6.48
N ILE A 32 -2.21 17.43 -5.34
CA ILE A 32 -2.34 15.98 -5.19
C ILE A 32 -3.71 15.64 -4.60
N GLU A 33 -4.45 14.79 -5.30
CA GLU A 33 -5.77 14.33 -4.90
C GLU A 33 -5.76 12.84 -4.52
N ASP A 34 -6.66 12.47 -3.61
CA ASP A 34 -6.85 11.09 -3.17
C ASP A 34 -7.60 10.32 -4.27
N LEU A 35 -6.97 9.29 -4.84
CA LEU A 35 -7.61 8.46 -5.86
C LEU A 35 -8.46 7.37 -5.19
N CYS A 36 -7.82 6.56 -4.33
CA CYS A 36 -8.52 5.55 -3.56
C CYS A 36 -7.66 5.00 -2.42
N THR A 37 -8.29 4.14 -1.61
CA THR A 37 -7.61 3.31 -0.61
C THR A 37 -7.80 1.84 -0.94
N VAL A 38 -6.71 1.07 -0.97
CA VAL A 38 -6.74 -0.39 -1.08
C VAL A 38 -6.51 -0.99 0.30
N ASN A 39 -7.53 -1.63 0.86
CA ASN A 39 -7.42 -2.33 2.13
C ASN A 39 -6.89 -3.75 1.92
N TRP A 40 -6.01 -4.19 2.80
CA TRP A 40 -5.56 -5.58 2.83
C TRP A 40 -6.65 -6.42 3.51
N ALA A 41 -6.97 -7.56 2.90
CA ALA A 41 -7.91 -8.54 3.40
C ALA A 41 -7.31 -9.46 4.48
N ILE A 42 -6.00 -9.34 4.73
CA ILE A 42 -5.29 -10.11 5.74
C ILE A 42 -4.69 -9.19 6.80
N THR A 43 -4.47 -9.75 7.99
CA THR A 43 -3.64 -9.14 9.02
C THR A 43 -2.21 -9.68 8.90
N ILE A 44 -1.24 -8.84 9.22
CA ILE A 44 0.18 -9.21 9.22
C ILE A 44 0.66 -9.39 10.65
N ASP A 45 1.34 -10.50 10.91
CA ASP A 45 2.11 -10.69 12.13
C ASP A 45 3.40 -9.88 12.02
N VAL A 46 3.39 -8.69 12.62
CA VAL A 46 4.54 -7.77 12.58
C VAL A 46 5.78 -8.45 13.15
N SER A 47 5.62 -9.30 14.17
CA SER A 47 6.75 -9.98 14.82
C SER A 47 7.47 -10.97 13.89
N SER A 48 6.78 -11.46 12.86
CA SER A 48 7.31 -12.38 11.85
C SER A 48 8.05 -11.67 10.70
N LEU A 49 7.88 -10.36 10.56
CA LEU A 49 8.50 -9.60 9.47
C LEU A 49 10.01 -9.52 9.62
N PHE A 50 10.69 -9.44 8.48
CA PHE A 50 12.14 -9.24 8.42
C PHE A 50 12.56 -8.00 9.23
N LYS A 51 13.57 -8.15 10.08
CA LYS A 51 14.12 -7.06 10.87
C LYS A 51 15.33 -6.46 10.16
N PHE A 52 15.30 -5.15 9.95
CA PHE A 52 16.40 -4.38 9.40
C PHE A 52 16.90 -3.39 10.46
N MET A 53 18.22 -3.31 10.62
CA MET A 53 18.85 -2.30 11.45
C MET A 53 19.39 -1.19 10.57
N ASN A 54 19.00 0.05 10.85
CA ASN A 54 19.56 1.19 10.15
C ASN A 54 20.98 1.55 10.66
N PRO A 55 21.72 2.44 9.98
CA PRO A 55 23.06 2.85 10.43
C PRO A 55 23.12 3.51 11.81
N LEU A 56 21.97 3.94 12.36
CA LEU A 56 21.86 4.52 13.70
C LEU A 56 21.60 3.46 14.80
N GLY A 57 21.57 2.17 14.44
CA GLY A 57 21.33 1.08 15.38
C GLY A 57 19.86 0.82 15.71
N MET A 58 18.92 1.51 15.05
CA MET A 58 17.48 1.32 15.28
C MET A 58 16.94 0.14 14.44
N ILE A 59 16.16 -0.73 15.07
CA ILE A 59 15.55 -1.92 14.45
C ILE A 59 14.15 -1.58 13.94
N TYR A 60 13.88 -1.94 12.69
CA TYR A 60 12.59 -1.81 12.03
C TYR A 60 12.12 -3.14 11.46
N HIS A 61 10.81 -3.33 11.45
CA HIS A 61 10.17 -4.42 10.71
C HIS A 61 9.93 -3.98 9.26
N ARG A 62 10.37 -4.80 8.31
CA ARG A 62 10.24 -4.54 6.87
C ARG A 62 9.17 -5.45 6.27
N LEU A 63 8.18 -4.82 5.64
CA LEU A 63 7.18 -5.47 4.80
C LEU A 63 7.49 -5.18 3.33
N CYS A 64 7.60 -6.21 2.51
CA CYS A 64 7.78 -6.09 1.06
C CYS A 64 6.50 -6.56 0.37
N TYR A 65 5.90 -5.72 -0.45
CA TYR A 65 4.68 -6.03 -1.20
C TYR A 65 4.76 -5.44 -2.60
N GLU A 66 3.91 -5.93 -3.49
CA GLU A 66 3.78 -5.41 -4.85
C GLU A 66 2.41 -4.77 -5.03
N ALA A 67 2.37 -3.56 -5.58
CA ALA A 67 1.14 -2.92 -6.01
C ALA A 67 1.14 -2.84 -7.53
N GLN A 68 0.07 -3.34 -8.15
CA GLN A 68 -0.12 -3.36 -9.59
C GLN A 68 -1.34 -2.54 -9.95
N MET A 69 -1.25 -1.79 -11.04
CA MET A 69 -2.32 -0.97 -11.61
C MET A 69 -2.58 -1.45 -13.03
N ASN A 70 -3.82 -1.84 -13.31
CA ASN A 70 -4.27 -2.21 -14.64
C ASN A 70 -5.32 -1.21 -15.09
N PHE A 71 -5.13 -0.63 -16.27
CA PHE A 71 -6.12 0.27 -16.89
C PHE A 71 -6.93 -0.51 -17.92
N SER A 72 -8.26 -0.43 -17.82
CA SER A 72 -9.19 -1.07 -18.73
C SER A 72 -10.32 -0.11 -19.06
N GLY A 73 -10.20 0.57 -20.21
CA GLY A 73 -11.21 1.50 -20.73
C GLY A 73 -11.39 2.72 -19.83
N GLU A 74 -12.43 2.69 -19.00
CA GLU A 74 -12.78 3.80 -18.09
C GLU A 74 -12.53 3.42 -16.62
N SER A 75 -11.71 2.39 -16.38
CA SER A 75 -11.47 1.90 -15.03
C SER A 75 -10.01 1.59 -14.76
N LEU A 76 -9.62 1.82 -13.51
CA LEU A 76 -8.37 1.42 -12.91
C LEU A 76 -8.62 0.30 -11.92
N ASP A 77 -7.98 -0.84 -12.12
CA ASP A 77 -7.91 -1.92 -11.15
C ASP A 77 -6.57 -1.90 -10.45
N PHE A 78 -6.59 -1.65 -9.15
CA PHE A 78 -5.45 -1.81 -8.27
C PHE A 78 -5.50 -3.18 -7.62
N SER A 79 -4.36 -3.86 -7.59
CA SER A 79 -4.18 -5.08 -6.82
C SER A 79 -2.90 -5.03 -6.01
N VAL A 80 -2.96 -5.56 -4.79
CA VAL A 80 -1.84 -5.61 -3.86
C VAL A 80 -1.52 -7.06 -3.61
N HIS A 81 -0.25 -7.42 -3.78
CA HIS A 81 0.25 -8.77 -3.62
C HIS A 81 1.32 -8.82 -2.53
N TYR A 82 1.22 -9.82 -1.68
CA TYR A 82 2.18 -10.12 -0.63
C TYR A 82 2.53 -11.60 -0.72
N GLU A 83 3.83 -11.91 -0.79
CA GLU A 83 4.34 -13.28 -0.98
C GLU A 83 3.69 -14.01 -2.17
N GLY A 84 3.52 -13.29 -3.29
CA GLY A 84 2.92 -13.82 -4.53
C GLY A 84 1.40 -14.04 -4.47
N LYS A 85 0.73 -13.67 -3.37
CA LYS A 85 -0.73 -13.79 -3.22
C LYS A 85 -1.40 -12.43 -3.23
N LYS A 86 -2.54 -12.33 -3.92
CA LYS A 86 -3.38 -11.14 -3.88
C LYS A 86 -3.99 -10.98 -2.49
N VAL A 87 -3.66 -9.87 -1.83
CA VAL A 87 -4.13 -9.53 -0.48
C VAL A 87 -5.02 -8.30 -0.45
N GLY A 88 -5.12 -7.54 -1.54
CA GLY A 88 -6.01 -6.40 -1.64
C GLY A 88 -6.35 -6.07 -3.08
N ASN A 89 -7.50 -5.43 -3.30
CA ASN A 89 -7.85 -4.84 -4.58
C ASN A 89 -8.83 -3.69 -4.43
N LYS A 90 -8.77 -2.78 -5.40
CA LYS A 90 -9.75 -1.72 -5.56
C LYS A 90 -9.92 -1.42 -7.04
N ASN A 91 -11.16 -1.48 -7.52
CA ASN A 91 -11.53 -0.91 -8.81
C ASN A 91 -12.03 0.53 -8.62
N VAL A 92 -11.55 1.43 -9.47
CA VAL A 92 -11.92 2.84 -9.51
C VAL A 92 -12.37 3.16 -10.93
N ARG A 93 -13.56 3.73 -11.10
CA ARG A 93 -13.96 4.30 -12.38
C ARG A 93 -13.37 5.69 -12.53
N ILE A 94 -12.81 5.97 -13.70
CA ILE A 94 -12.39 7.30 -14.08
C ILE A 94 -13.56 7.89 -14.86
N ASP A 95 -14.25 8.86 -14.27
CA ASP A 95 -15.15 9.72 -15.03
C ASP A 95 -14.27 10.71 -15.81
N PHE A 96 -14.17 10.51 -17.12
CA PHE A 96 -13.63 11.51 -18.01
C PHE A 96 -14.66 12.64 -18.11
N ASP A 97 -14.64 13.59 -17.20
CA ASP A 97 -15.32 14.86 -17.43
C ASP A 97 -14.61 15.51 -18.62
N SER A 98 -15.19 15.36 -19.80
CA SER A 98 -14.78 16.00 -21.04
C SER A 98 -14.92 17.51 -20.84
N ARG A 99 -13.80 18.18 -20.54
CA ARG A 99 -13.68 19.63 -20.68
C ARG A 99 -13.34 19.98 -22.13
#